data_AF-A0A7W8SQW0-F1
#
_entry.id   AF-A0A7W8SQW0-F1
#
_cell.length_a   1.000
_cell.length_b   1.000
_cell.length_c   1.000
_cell.angle_alpha   90.00
_cell.angle_beta   90.00
_cell.angle_gamma   90.00
#
_symmetry.space_group_name_H-M   'P 1'
#
loop_
_entity.id
_entity.type
_entity.pdbx_description
1 polymer ?
#
loop_
_entity_poly.entity_id
_entity_poly.type
_entity_poly.pdbx_seq_one_letter_code
_entity_poly.pdbx_strand_id
1 'polypeptide(L)'
;MEGQRECKKFCVNGHLAGDCQQREFDNKKERVRLLFSGATRCWANDFLIQNIVYSIKVLTDFNSDEYRKALASLDKAYSWGKGKPLKNIAVLEATLGAELLIEFDSLEVEPESSV
;
A
#
# COMPACT_ATOMS: atom_id res chain seq x y z
N MET A 1 3.24 -25.26 -0.66
CA MET A 1 4.60 -24.71 -0.83
C MET A 1 4.40 -23.32 -1.40
N GLU A 2 4.82 -22.29 -0.66
CA GLU A 2 4.12 -21.00 -0.53
C GLU A 2 5.02 -19.80 -0.85
N GLY A 3 4.39 -18.83 -1.51
CA GLY A 3 4.89 -17.70 -2.28
C GLY A 3 5.70 -16.55 -1.66
N GLN A 4 7.03 -16.49 -1.72
CA GLN A 4 7.94 -15.38 -1.36
C GLN A 4 7.97 -14.17 -2.33
N ARG A 5 7.02 -13.25 -2.19
CA ARG A 5 6.99 -11.93 -2.87
C ARG A 5 8.06 -10.96 -2.33
N GLU A 6 8.64 -10.13 -3.21
CA GLU A 6 9.63 -9.09 -2.88
C GLU A 6 9.13 -7.72 -3.39
N CYS A 7 8.59 -6.88 -2.51
CA CYS A 7 8.19 -5.51 -2.85
C CYS A 7 9.31 -4.52 -2.50
N LYS A 8 10.07 -4.06 -3.51
CA LYS A 8 10.97 -2.92 -3.35
C LYS A 8 10.31 -1.69 -3.95
N LYS A 9 9.63 -0.83 -3.17
CA LYS A 9 9.46 0.58 -3.57
C LYS A 9 9.38 1.57 -2.39
N PHE A 10 9.97 2.74 -2.65
CA PHE A 10 10.12 3.88 -1.74
C PHE A 10 9.10 4.97 -2.10
N CYS A 11 8.45 5.56 -1.11
CA CYS A 11 7.74 6.82 -1.25
C CYS A 11 8.75 7.98 -1.31
N VAL A 12 8.78 8.75 -2.40
CA VAL A 12 9.48 10.03 -2.47
C VAL A 12 8.53 11.08 -3.08
N ASN A 13 8.25 12.17 -2.36
CA ASN A 13 7.52 13.36 -2.84
C ASN A 13 6.13 13.10 -3.46
N GLY A 14 5.28 12.27 -2.86
CA GLY A 14 3.88 12.11 -3.29
C GLY A 14 3.68 11.42 -4.64
N HIS A 15 4.75 10.87 -5.24
CA HIS A 15 4.65 9.92 -6.34
C HIS A 15 4.95 8.52 -5.81
N LEU A 16 3.95 7.65 -5.83
CA LEU A 16 4.16 6.21 -5.71
C LEU A 16 4.68 5.69 -7.05
N ALA A 17 5.99 5.83 -7.24
CA ALA A 17 6.77 4.76 -7.83
C ALA A 17 6.33 3.44 -7.16
N GLY A 18 5.46 2.58 -7.73
CA GLY A 18 4.95 1.28 -7.18
C GLY A 18 5.13 0.07 -8.16
N ASP A 19 6.03 -0.91 -7.98
CA ASP A 19 6.18 -2.13 -8.86
C ASP A 19 6.21 -3.25 -7.84
N CYS A 20 5.02 -3.76 -7.55
CA CYS A 20 4.88 -4.95 -6.76
C CYS A 20 5.20 -6.15 -7.66
N GLN A 21 6.47 -6.55 -7.75
CA GLN A 21 6.81 -7.78 -8.45
C GLN A 21 6.53 -8.98 -7.53
N GLN A 22 5.43 -9.69 -7.83
CA GLN A 22 5.16 -11.01 -7.27
C GLN A 22 6.17 -12.01 -7.86
N ARG A 23 7.14 -12.42 -7.06
CA ARG A 23 7.87 -13.68 -7.28
C ARG A 23 7.23 -14.71 -6.38
N GLU A 24 6.46 -15.64 -6.91
CA GLU A 24 6.74 -17.03 -6.59
C GLU A 24 6.01 -17.95 -7.55
N PHE A 25 6.80 -18.88 -8.10
CA PHE A 25 6.56 -19.53 -9.38
C PHE A 25 6.34 -18.51 -10.49
N ASP A 26 7.32 -18.34 -11.37
CA ASP A 26 7.29 -17.37 -12.48
C ASP A 26 6.25 -17.76 -13.55
N ASN A 27 4.98 -17.91 -13.17
CA ASN A 27 3.87 -17.79 -14.08
C ASN A 27 3.68 -16.29 -14.28
N LYS A 28 4.48 -15.72 -15.20
CA LYS A 28 4.49 -14.30 -15.61
C LYS A 28 3.12 -13.72 -16.01
N LYS A 29 2.05 -14.50 -15.92
CA LYS A 29 0.71 -14.25 -16.46
C LYS A 29 -0.22 -13.49 -15.51
N GLU A 30 0.07 -13.39 -14.21
CA GLU A 30 -0.86 -12.81 -13.22
C GLU A 30 -0.23 -11.73 -12.34
N ARG A 31 0.64 -10.90 -12.91
CA ARG A 31 1.14 -9.72 -12.21
C ARG A 31 0.22 -8.53 -12.44
N VAL A 32 -0.03 -7.77 -11.39
CA VAL A 32 -0.80 -6.53 -11.45
C VAL A 32 -0.01 -5.39 -10.80
N ARG A 33 -0.16 -4.20 -11.36
CA ARG A 33 0.34 -2.93 -10.81
C ARG A 33 -0.83 -2.20 -10.18
N LEU A 34 -0.60 -1.66 -8.99
CA LEU A 34 -1.56 -0.84 -8.26
C LEU A 34 -1.12 0.61 -8.37
N LEU A 35 -1.95 1.46 -8.94
CA LEU A 35 -1.71 2.89 -9.06
C LEU A 35 -2.64 3.63 -8.10
N PHE A 36 -2.05 4.30 -7.11
CA PHE A 36 -2.77 5.10 -6.12
C PHE A 36 -2.72 6.57 -6.54
N SER A 37 -3.76 7.03 -7.23
CA SER A 37 -3.87 8.41 -7.71
C SER A 37 -4.25 9.35 -6.56
N GLY A 38 -3.66 10.55 -6.57
CA GLY A 38 -3.88 11.54 -5.51
C GLY A 38 -3.32 11.12 -4.14
N ALA A 39 -2.32 10.22 -4.14
CA ALA A 39 -1.63 9.79 -2.94
C ALA A 39 -1.00 10.98 -2.22
N THR A 40 -1.26 11.11 -0.92
CA THR A 40 -0.84 12.28 -0.13
C THR A 40 0.06 11.87 1.02
N ARG A 41 -0.26 10.79 1.73
CA ARG A 41 0.54 10.26 2.85
C ARG A 41 0.80 8.77 2.66
N CYS A 42 1.96 8.33 3.12
CA CYS A 42 2.27 6.90 3.20
C CYS A 42 3.12 6.59 4.42
N TRP A 43 2.77 5.57 5.19
CA TRP A 43 3.52 5.17 6.37
C TRP A 43 3.85 3.69 6.26
N ALA A 44 5.15 3.37 6.27
CA ALA A 44 5.65 2.01 6.21
C ALA A 44 6.30 1.66 7.56
N ASN A 45 5.95 0.51 8.12
CA ASN A 45 6.52 -0.01 9.35
C ASN A 45 7.03 -1.43 9.13
N ASP A 46 8.28 -1.68 9.56
CA ASP A 46 8.95 -2.98 9.50
C ASP A 46 9.07 -3.62 8.09
N PHE A 47 8.95 -2.80 7.03
CA PHE A 47 9.18 -3.24 5.66
C PHE A 47 10.68 -3.50 5.44
N LEU A 48 11.04 -4.76 5.18
CA LEU A 48 12.39 -5.17 4.76
C LEU A 48 12.55 -5.17 3.23
N ILE A 49 13.73 -5.54 2.73
CA ILE A 49 13.95 -5.66 1.28
C ILE A 49 13.04 -6.74 0.66
N GLN A 50 12.61 -7.75 1.43
CA GLN A 50 11.85 -8.92 0.98
C GLN A 50 10.50 -9.07 1.69
N ASN A 51 9.58 -8.11 1.49
CA ASN A 51 8.23 -8.23 2.05
C ASN A 51 7.28 -8.96 1.12
N ILE A 52 6.61 -9.96 1.70
CA ILE A 52 5.55 -10.73 1.08
C ILE A 52 4.21 -10.09 1.45
N VAL A 53 3.62 -9.30 0.56
CA VAL A 53 2.31 -8.67 0.79
C VAL A 53 1.21 -9.72 0.67
N TYR A 54 0.59 -10.13 1.76
CA TYR A 54 -0.45 -11.16 1.74
C TYR A 54 -1.87 -10.61 1.82
N SER A 55 -2.04 -9.34 2.16
CA SER A 55 -3.34 -8.70 2.30
C SER A 55 -3.26 -7.24 1.88
N ILE A 56 -4.25 -6.81 1.09
CA ILE A 56 -4.46 -5.41 0.72
C ILE A 56 -5.93 -5.12 0.97
N LYS A 57 -6.20 -4.14 1.82
CA LYS A 57 -7.57 -3.70 2.16
C LYS A 57 -7.71 -2.22 1.85
N VAL A 58 -8.76 -1.86 1.13
CA VAL A 58 -9.10 -0.45 0.86
C VAL A 58 -10.20 -0.03 1.82
N LEU A 59 -9.87 0.90 2.72
CA LEU A 59 -10.77 1.44 3.72
C LEU A 59 -11.45 2.69 3.18
N THR A 60 -12.76 2.58 2.93
CA THR A 60 -13.64 3.63 2.40
C THR A 60 -14.71 4.04 3.40
N ASP A 61 -14.98 3.22 4.43
CA ASP A 61 -15.86 3.62 5.53
C ASP A 61 -15.08 4.42 6.57
N PHE A 62 -15.23 5.74 6.50
CA PHE A 62 -14.55 6.70 7.37
C PHE A 62 -14.98 6.64 8.84
N ASN A 63 -16.08 5.94 9.14
CA ASN A 63 -16.56 5.77 10.51
C ASN A 63 -16.10 4.46 11.15
N SER A 64 -15.55 3.53 10.36
CA SER A 64 -15.03 2.26 10.87
C SER A 64 -13.85 2.47 11.83
N ASP A 65 -13.72 1.57 12.80
CA ASP A 65 -12.61 1.60 13.76
C ASP A 65 -11.28 1.32 13.06
N GLU A 66 -11.28 0.47 12.03
CA GLU A 66 -10.12 0.16 11.20
C GLU A 66 -9.60 1.43 10.49
N TYR A 67 -10.50 2.20 9.87
CA TYR A 67 -10.13 3.44 9.21
C TYR A 67 -9.55 4.45 10.20
N ARG A 68 -10.22 4.64 11.34
CA ARG A 68 -9.77 5.59 12.38
C ARG A 68 -8.41 5.22 12.94
N LYS A 69 -8.12 3.93 13.13
CA LYS A 69 -6.79 3.45 13.55
C LYS A 69 -5.73 3.73 12.50
N ALA A 70 -6.00 3.40 11.23
CA ALA A 70 -5.07 3.67 10.14
C ALA A 70 -4.80 5.18 9.96
N LEU A 71 -5.85 6.00 10.04
CA LEU A 71 -5.72 7.46 10.02
C LEU A 71 -4.91 7.99 11.20
N ALA A 72 -5.10 7.45 12.41
CA ALA A 72 -4.33 7.87 13.58
C ALA A 72 -2.82 7.57 13.41
N SER A 73 -2.47 6.43 12.81
CA SER A 73 -1.07 6.11 12.46
C SER A 73 -0.50 7.11 11.44
N LEU A 74 -1.26 7.45 10.40
CA LEU A 74 -0.86 8.47 9.42
C LEU A 74 -0.74 9.87 10.03
N ASP A 75 -1.66 10.26 10.92
CA ASP A 75 -1.64 11.55 11.62
C ASP A 75 -0.48 11.67 12.60
N LYS A 76 -0.05 10.55 13.20
CA LYS A 76 1.12 10.48 14.06
C LYS A 76 2.41 10.67 13.26
N ALA A 77 2.50 10.07 12.07
CA ALA A 77 3.64 10.22 11.18
C ALA A 77 3.66 11.59 10.46
N TYR A 78 2.47 12.12 10.12
CA TYR A 78 2.28 13.31 9.29
C TYR A 78 1.21 14.22 9.91
N SER A 79 1.64 15.07 10.84
CA SER A 79 0.75 15.97 11.59
C SER A 79 0.03 17.00 10.71
N TRP A 80 0.55 17.30 9.52
CA TRP A 80 -0.02 18.26 8.57
C TRP A 80 -1.28 17.76 7.84
N GLY A 81 -1.62 16.47 7.95
CA GLY A 81 -2.86 15.91 7.39
C GLY A 81 -4.10 16.20 8.25
N LYS A 82 -3.92 16.61 9.51
CA LYS A 82 -5.03 16.85 10.44
C LYS A 82 -5.93 17.98 9.95
N GLY A 83 -7.24 17.72 9.95
CA GLY A 83 -8.26 18.68 9.52
C GLY A 83 -8.40 18.85 8.00
N LYS A 84 -7.69 18.06 7.20
CA LYS A 84 -7.94 17.95 5.75
C LYS A 84 -9.15 17.04 5.48
N PRO A 85 -9.81 17.16 4.31
CA PRO A 85 -10.84 16.23 3.90
C PRO A 85 -10.33 14.78 3.95
N LEU A 86 -11.17 13.87 4.44
CA LEU A 86 -10.84 12.46 4.54
C LEU A 86 -10.72 11.83 3.14
N LYS A 87 -9.72 10.97 3.01
CA LYS A 87 -9.38 10.23 1.79
C LYS A 87 -9.39 8.73 2.06
N ASN A 88 -9.40 7.92 1.00
CA ASN A 88 -9.33 6.47 1.15
C ASN A 88 -7.96 6.08 1.72
N ILE A 89 -7.93 5.00 2.51
CA ILE A 89 -6.68 4.46 3.05
C ILE A 89 -6.54 3.01 2.61
N ALA A 90 -5.41 2.68 1.99
CA ALA A 90 -5.04 1.30 1.71
C ALA A 90 -4.15 0.80 2.84
N VAL A 91 -4.49 -0.35 3.38
CA VAL A 91 -3.70 -1.10 4.36
C VAL A 91 -3.12 -2.29 3.65
N LEU A 92 -1.80 -2.36 3.58
CA LEU A 92 -1.05 -3.48 3.05
C LEU A 92 -0.37 -4.18 4.22
N GLU A 93 -0.71 -5.44 4.44
CA GLU A 93 -0.09 -6.27 5.46
C GLU A 93 0.90 -7.21 4.76
N ALA A 94 2.11 -7.25 5.28
CA ALA A 94 3.21 -8.04 4.74
C ALA A 94 3.98 -8.77 5.85
N THR A 95 4.94 -9.60 5.43
CA THR A 95 5.82 -10.45 6.26
C THR A 95 5.92 -10.00 7.73
N LEU A 96 5.56 -10.91 8.65
CA LEU A 96 5.81 -10.77 10.10
C LEU A 96 5.36 -9.42 10.72
N GLY A 97 4.18 -8.92 10.33
CA GLY A 97 3.59 -7.72 10.93
C GLY A 97 4.05 -6.41 10.30
N ALA A 98 4.76 -6.47 9.16
CA ALA A 98 5.03 -5.29 8.36
C ALA A 98 3.72 -4.69 7.83
N GLU A 99 3.55 -3.38 8.00
CA GLU A 99 2.34 -2.67 7.58
C GLU A 99 2.68 -1.44 6.75
N LEU A 100 1.97 -1.25 5.64
CA LEU A 100 2.06 -0.07 4.80
C LEU A 100 0.66 0.54 4.66
N LEU A 101 0.57 1.80 5.07
CA LEU A 101 -0.62 2.62 4.92
C LEU A 101 -0.40 3.62 3.80
N ILE A 102 -1.38 3.77 2.92
CA ILE A 102 -1.36 4.76 1.82
C ILE A 102 -2.67 5.52 1.85
N GLU A 103 -2.62 6.85 1.96
CA GLU A 103 -3.78 7.73 1.80
C GLU A 103 -3.87 8.25 0.36
N PHE A 104 -5.00 8.06 -0.30
CA PHE A 104 -5.17 8.30 -1.74
C PHE A 104 -6.62 8.65 -2.14
N ASP A 105 -6.81 9.13 -3.37
CA ASP A 105 -8.14 9.47 -3.91
C ASP A 105 -8.77 8.27 -4.64
N SER A 106 -8.07 7.69 -5.61
CA SER A 106 -8.54 6.52 -6.38
C SER A 106 -7.45 5.46 -6.57
N LEU A 107 -7.88 4.20 -6.76
CA LEU A 107 -7.02 3.06 -7.01
C LEU A 107 -7.33 2.46 -8.39
N GLU A 108 -6.30 2.30 -9.20
CA GLU A 108 -6.36 1.59 -10.48
C GLU A 108 -5.53 0.30 -10.39
N VAL A 109 -6.06 -0.77 -10.97
CA VAL A 109 -5.40 -2.08 -11.05
C VAL A 109 -5.09 -2.35 -12.51
N GLU A 110 -3.82 -2.27 -12.87
CA GLU A 110 -3.36 -2.52 -14.23
C GLU A 110 -2.73 -3.90 -14.32
N PRO A 111 -3.04 -4.71 -15.35
CA PRO A 111 -2.23 -5.89 -15.63
C PRO A 111 -0.79 -5.45 -15.95
N GLU A 112 0.20 -6.15 -15.40
CA GLU A 112 1.59 -5.97 -15.83
C GLU A 112 1.75 -6.69 -17.16
N SER A 113 1.65 -5.95 -18.27
CA SER A 113 1.90 -6.49 -19.59
C SER A 113 3.32 -7.03 -19.66
N SER A 114 3.46 -8.34 -19.86
CA SER A 114 4.76 -9.00 -20.02
C SER A 114 5.47 -8.42 -21.24
N VAL A 115 6.50 -7.61 -21.01
CA VAL A 115 7.45 -7.18 -22.05
C VAL A 115 8.47 -8.29 -22.27
#